data_AF-A0A2W4PMG6-F1
#
_entry.id   AF-A0A2W4PMG6-F1
#
_cell.length_a   1.000
_cell.length_b   1.000
_cell.length_c   1.000
_cell.angle_alpha   90.00
_cell.angle_beta   90.00
_cell.angle_gamma   90.00
#
_symmetry.space_group_name_H-M   'P 1'
#
loop_
_entity.id
_entity.type
_entity.pdbx_description
1 polymer ?
#
loop_
_entity_poly.entity_id
_entity_poly.type
_entity_poly.pdbx_seq_one_letter_code
_entity_poly.pdbx_strand_id
1 'polypeptide(L)'
;KVGSGARRLVKKTAPKGFPTVPNPDENRHLVRSDYGARNSRELPVLVRWFEGVEPPVANYLIPILYSREQLEKEGSPIDADWGVVGCLYTSEPEEIPMAPITMMRNALGVQEGGSGVPLDRAAYRRSVEFWSRNANWR
;
A
#
# COMPACT_ATOMS: atom_id res chain seq x y z
N LYS A 1 14.85 6.56 1.00
CA LYS A 1 13.90 7.07 -0.04
C LYS A 1 13.43 5.86 -0.84
N VAL A 2 12.16 5.48 -0.73
CA VAL A 2 11.62 4.25 -1.32
C VAL A 2 10.94 4.62 -2.64
N GLY A 3 11.57 4.26 -3.77
CA GLY A 3 11.12 4.63 -5.11
C GLY A 3 11.32 6.12 -5.41
N SER A 4 11.46 6.49 -6.69
CA SER A 4 11.63 7.88 -7.16
C SER A 4 10.38 8.76 -6.94
N GLY A 5 9.49 8.42 -6.02
CA GLY A 5 8.19 9.04 -5.90
C GLY A 5 8.18 10.28 -5.02
N ALA A 6 7.78 11.42 -5.59
CA ALA A 6 7.32 12.56 -4.82
C ALA A 6 5.97 12.23 -4.16
N ARG A 7 5.72 12.77 -2.96
CA ARG A 7 4.47 12.57 -2.21
C ARG A 7 4.00 13.92 -1.68
N ARG A 8 2.70 14.17 -1.75
CA ARG A 8 2.09 15.42 -1.30
C ARG A 8 0.93 15.14 -0.37
N LEU A 9 0.98 15.67 0.85
CA LEU A 9 -0.15 15.55 1.77
C LEU A 9 -1.33 16.42 1.29
N VAL A 10 -2.53 15.84 1.25
CA VAL A 10 -3.77 16.56 0.93
C VAL A 10 -4.77 16.31 2.06
N LYS A 11 -5.31 17.39 2.65
CA LYS A 11 -6.42 17.27 3.61
C LYS A 11 -7.69 16.87 2.85
N LYS A 12 -8.38 15.83 3.32
CA LYS A 12 -9.59 15.34 2.64
C LYS A 12 -10.79 16.25 2.93
N THR A 13 -11.63 16.37 1.91
CA THR A 13 -12.92 17.07 1.96
C THR A 13 -14.13 16.13 1.89
N ALA A 14 -13.91 14.82 1.64
CA ALA A 14 -14.95 13.80 1.54
C ALA A 14 -14.63 12.55 2.39
N PRO A 15 -15.65 11.90 2.99
CA PRO A 15 -15.46 10.72 3.84
C PRO A 15 -14.99 9.53 3.00
N LYS A 16 -13.95 8.85 3.48
CA LYS A 16 -13.44 7.58 2.92
C LYS A 16 -12.68 6.86 4.02
N GLY A 17 -12.91 5.55 4.15
CA GLY A 17 -12.33 4.72 5.19
C GLY A 17 -10.80 4.68 5.16
N PHE A 18 -10.21 4.65 6.34
CA PHE A 18 -8.80 4.37 6.60
C PHE A 18 -8.53 2.90 6.20
N PRO A 19 -7.43 2.59 5.51
CA PRO A 19 -7.27 1.32 4.79
C PRO A 19 -6.99 0.12 5.69
N THR A 20 -6.74 0.36 6.99
CA THR A 20 -6.43 -0.71 7.95
C THR A 20 -7.23 -0.53 9.23
N VAL A 21 -7.58 -1.63 9.86
CA VAL A 21 -8.13 -1.64 11.22
C VAL A 21 -7.18 -2.36 12.17
N PRO A 22 -7.06 -1.92 13.44
CA PRO A 22 -6.30 -2.65 14.44
C PRO A 22 -6.85 -4.08 14.61
N ASN A 23 -5.97 -5.07 14.81
CA ASN A 23 -6.37 -6.45 15.12
C ASN A 23 -5.92 -6.87 16.53
N PRO A 24 -6.46 -6.25 17.60
CA PRO A 24 -6.19 -6.70 18.97
C PRO A 24 -6.60 -8.17 19.13
N ASP A 25 -6.05 -8.84 20.14
CA ASP A 25 -6.23 -10.29 20.35
C ASP A 25 -7.71 -10.70 20.37
N GLU A 26 -8.59 -9.85 20.90
CA GLU A 26 -10.04 -10.02 20.90
C GLU A 26 -10.64 -10.23 19.49
N ASN A 27 -10.16 -9.54 18.47
CA ASN A 27 -10.72 -9.57 17.11
C ASN A 27 -9.87 -10.40 16.14
N ARG A 28 -8.71 -10.90 16.58
CA ARG A 28 -7.75 -11.62 15.74
C ARG A 28 -8.35 -12.84 15.03
N HIS A 29 -9.32 -13.50 15.67
CA HIS A 29 -10.03 -14.67 15.15
C HIS A 29 -10.96 -14.36 13.96
N LEU A 30 -11.29 -13.08 13.73
CA LEU A 30 -12.12 -12.62 12.61
C LEU A 30 -11.30 -12.33 11.34
N VAL A 31 -9.97 -12.31 11.44
CA VAL A 31 -9.10 -12.06 10.28
C VAL A 31 -9.20 -13.21 9.30
N ARG A 32 -9.67 -12.90 8.08
CA ARG A 32 -9.66 -13.80 6.92
C ARG A 32 -8.32 -13.74 6.21
N SER A 33 -7.99 -14.81 5.48
CA SER A 33 -6.82 -14.85 4.63
C SER A 33 -7.06 -15.73 3.41
N ASP A 34 -6.46 -15.36 2.29
CA ASP A 34 -6.49 -16.12 1.03
C ASP A 34 -5.35 -15.65 0.12
N TYR A 35 -5.15 -16.33 -1.00
CA TYR A 35 -4.28 -15.90 -2.08
C TYR A 35 -5.01 -14.91 -3.00
N GLY A 36 -4.47 -13.70 -3.12
CA GLY A 36 -5.05 -12.65 -3.96
C GLY A 36 -4.01 -11.97 -4.84
N ALA A 37 -4.43 -11.57 -6.04
CA ALA A 37 -3.64 -10.77 -6.97
C ALA A 37 -4.28 -9.38 -7.17
N ARG A 38 -3.47 -8.35 -7.46
CA ARG A 38 -4.00 -7.00 -7.76
C ARG A 38 -4.59 -6.90 -9.17
N ASN A 39 -4.08 -7.71 -10.09
CA ASN A 39 -4.50 -7.80 -11.48
C ASN A 39 -4.11 -9.20 -12.02
N SER A 40 -4.54 -9.52 -13.24
CA SER A 40 -4.31 -10.83 -13.86
C SER A 40 -2.86 -11.12 -14.27
N ARG A 41 -1.97 -10.12 -14.24
CA ARG A 41 -0.55 -10.28 -14.61
C ARG A 41 0.35 -10.57 -13.42
N GLU A 42 -0.14 -10.40 -12.20
CA GLU A 42 0.63 -10.62 -10.98
C GLU A 42 0.35 -11.98 -10.36
N LEU A 43 1.40 -12.59 -9.80
CA LEU A 43 1.24 -13.79 -8.99
C LEU A 43 0.37 -13.50 -7.75
N PRO A 44 -0.58 -14.39 -7.42
CA PRO A 44 -1.36 -14.25 -6.21
C PRO A 44 -0.48 -14.50 -4.99
N VAL A 45 -0.67 -13.68 -3.96
CA VAL A 45 0.10 -13.72 -2.71
C VAL A 45 -0.83 -13.86 -1.53
N LEU A 46 -0.33 -14.43 -0.43
CA LEU A 46 -1.11 -14.50 0.80
C LEU A 46 -1.43 -13.09 1.30
N VAL A 47 -2.72 -12.79 1.40
CA VAL A 47 -3.26 -11.54 1.95
C VAL A 47 -4.22 -11.84 3.07
N ARG A 48 -4.44 -10.85 3.94
CA ARG A 48 -5.36 -10.96 5.08
C ARG A 48 -6.16 -9.68 5.28
N TRP A 49 -7.40 -9.84 5.73
CA TRP A 49 -8.34 -8.73 5.90
C TRP A 49 -9.44 -9.06 6.91
N PHE A 50 -10.16 -8.03 7.36
CA PHE A 50 -11.45 -8.14 8.02
C PHE A 50 -12.60 -7.96 7.04
N GLU A 51 -13.75 -8.56 7.32
CA GLU A 51 -14.99 -8.39 6.57
C GLU A 51 -16.08 -7.82 7.48
N GLY A 52 -16.99 -7.03 6.92
CA GLY A 52 -18.15 -6.51 7.66
C GLY A 52 -17.80 -5.56 8.81
N VAL A 53 -16.64 -4.90 8.73
CA VAL A 53 -16.20 -3.88 9.71
C VAL A 53 -16.45 -2.48 9.16
N GLU A 54 -16.91 -1.57 10.01
CA GLU A 54 -16.97 -0.15 9.67
C GLU A 54 -15.57 0.47 9.90
N PRO A 55 -14.89 0.96 8.85
CA PRO A 55 -13.55 1.51 8.99
C PRO A 55 -13.59 2.92 9.60
N PRO A 56 -12.56 3.33 10.36
CA PRO A 56 -12.45 4.73 10.77
C PRO A 56 -12.31 5.64 9.54
N VAL A 57 -12.85 6.85 9.59
CA VAL A 57 -12.77 7.80 8.46
C VAL A 57 -11.38 8.44 8.42
N ALA A 58 -10.75 8.43 7.25
CA ALA A 58 -9.45 9.08 7.06
C ALA A 58 -9.58 10.59 6.88
N ASN A 59 -8.68 11.34 7.52
CA ASN A 59 -8.60 12.80 7.47
C ASN A 59 -7.71 13.30 6.31
N TYR A 60 -6.79 12.47 5.83
CA TYR A 60 -5.81 12.82 4.82
C TYR A 60 -5.82 11.85 3.65
N LEU A 61 -5.40 12.36 2.50
CA LEU A 61 -5.10 11.63 1.27
C LEU A 61 -3.64 11.94 0.93
N ILE A 62 -2.84 10.90 0.75
CA ILE A 62 -1.45 11.00 0.31
C ILE A 62 -1.36 10.32 -1.06
N PRO A 63 -1.36 11.06 -2.17
CA PRO A 63 -1.09 10.52 -3.49
C PRO A 63 0.33 9.98 -3.54
N ILE A 64 0.46 8.76 -4.07
CA ILE A 64 1.73 8.15 -4.39
C ILE A 64 2.00 8.49 -5.86
N LEU A 65 3.06 9.27 -6.10
CA LEU A 65 3.43 9.68 -7.46
C LEU A 65 4.65 8.90 -7.91
N TYR A 66 4.65 8.46 -9.17
CA TYR A 66 5.84 8.00 -9.86
C TYR A 66 6.25 9.01 -10.92
N SER A 67 7.55 9.14 -11.16
CA SER A 67 8.07 9.97 -12.23
C SER A 67 7.74 9.37 -13.59
N ARG A 68 7.73 10.20 -14.64
CA ARG A 68 7.57 9.78 -16.03
C ARG A 68 8.47 8.58 -16.37
N GLU A 69 9.75 8.64 -16.00
CA GLU A 69 10.73 7.60 -16.33
C GLU A 69 10.45 6.27 -15.62
N GLN A 70 9.91 6.31 -14.40
CA GLN A 70 9.52 5.10 -13.69
C GLN A 70 8.29 4.46 -14.34
N LEU A 71 7.31 5.27 -14.71
CA LEU A 71 6.10 4.80 -15.38
C LEU A 71 6.39 4.23 -16.78
N GLU A 72 7.34 4.81 -17.51
CA GLU A 72 7.83 4.26 -18.78
C GLU A 72 8.48 2.88 -18.57
N LYS A 73 9.32 2.71 -17.54
CA LYS A 73 9.90 1.40 -17.18
C LYS A 73 8.86 0.35 -16.80
N GLU A 74 7.75 0.77 -16.22
CA GLU A 74 6.61 -0.10 -15.86
C GLU A 74 5.60 -0.27 -17.01
N GLY A 75 5.88 0.28 -18.20
CA GLY A 75 5.08 0.11 -19.41
C GLY A 75 3.80 0.96 -19.45
N SER A 76 3.75 2.06 -18.70
CA SER A 76 2.60 2.98 -18.61
C SER A 76 3.03 4.43 -18.88
N PRO A 77 3.56 4.77 -20.07
CA PRO A 77 4.10 6.09 -20.35
C PRO A 77 3.06 7.21 -20.22
N ILE A 78 3.51 8.39 -19.81
CA ILE A 78 2.68 9.59 -19.63
C ILE A 78 3.39 10.84 -20.19
N ASP A 79 2.61 11.84 -20.59
CA ASP A 79 3.15 13.11 -21.07
C ASP A 79 3.58 14.04 -19.92
N ALA A 80 2.98 13.92 -18.74
CA ALA A 80 3.29 14.72 -17.56
C ALA A 80 4.56 14.24 -16.83
N ASP A 81 5.15 15.09 -15.98
CA ASP A 81 6.37 14.73 -15.22
C ASP A 81 6.09 13.68 -14.13
N TRP A 82 4.86 13.63 -13.62
CA TRP A 82 4.43 12.78 -12.52
C TRP A 82 3.06 12.17 -12.78
N GLY A 83 2.92 10.88 -12.47
CA GLY A 83 1.64 10.17 -12.52
C GLY A 83 1.24 9.63 -11.15
N VAL A 84 -0.05 9.68 -10.84
CA VAL A 84 -0.61 9.11 -9.61
C VAL A 84 -0.79 7.60 -9.81
N VAL A 85 -0.05 6.80 -9.05
CA VAL A 85 -0.12 5.31 -9.11
C VAL A 85 -0.95 4.71 -7.98
N GLY A 86 -1.31 5.53 -7.00
CA GLY A 86 -2.13 5.11 -5.87
C GLY A 86 -2.35 6.25 -4.91
N CYS A 87 -3.14 6.00 -3.89
CA CYS A 87 -3.40 6.93 -2.81
C CYS A 87 -3.44 6.17 -1.49
N LEU A 88 -2.82 6.73 -0.46
CA LEU A 88 -3.01 6.29 0.92
C LEU A 88 -4.02 7.20 1.60
N TYR A 89 -4.88 6.60 2.40
CA TYR A 89 -5.84 7.30 3.24
C TYR A 89 -5.34 7.18 4.67
N THR A 90 -5.18 8.28 5.38
CA THR A 90 -4.61 8.26 6.73
C THR A 90 -5.41 9.12 7.70
N SER A 91 -5.52 8.68 8.96
CA SER A 91 -6.13 9.48 10.03
C SER A 91 -5.21 10.61 10.47
N GLU A 92 -3.90 10.35 10.43
CA GLU A 92 -2.81 11.29 10.75
C GLU A 92 -2.03 11.66 9.48
N PRO A 93 -1.26 12.78 9.46
CA PRO A 93 -0.55 13.23 8.27
C PRO A 93 0.62 12.32 7.86
N GLU A 94 1.03 11.38 8.74
CA GLU A 94 2.08 10.42 8.48
C GLU A 94 1.62 9.26 7.60
N GLU A 95 2.55 8.77 6.78
CA GLU A 95 2.35 7.59 5.98
C GLU A 95 2.37 6.31 6.83
N ILE A 96 1.40 5.43 6.58
CA ILE A 96 1.50 4.06 7.05
C ILE A 96 2.57 3.30 6.24
N PRO A 97 3.37 2.42 6.87
CA PRO A 97 4.30 1.57 6.15
C PRO A 97 3.58 0.72 5.10
N MET A 98 4.16 0.57 3.91
CA MET A 98 3.67 -0.39 2.92
C MET A 98 3.57 -1.80 3.52
N ALA A 99 2.58 -2.59 3.12
CA ALA A 99 2.47 -3.98 3.55
C ALA A 99 3.75 -4.77 3.21
N PRO A 100 4.22 -5.71 4.07
CA PRO A 100 5.47 -6.43 3.85
C PRO A 100 5.53 -7.11 2.48
N ILE A 101 4.42 -7.71 2.05
CA ILE A 101 4.31 -8.38 0.75
C ILE A 101 4.45 -7.41 -0.44
N THR A 102 4.02 -6.16 -0.28
CA THR A 102 4.23 -5.12 -1.32
C THR A 102 5.70 -4.80 -1.47
N MET A 103 6.45 -4.74 -0.37
CA MET A 103 7.90 -4.53 -0.42
C MET A 103 8.61 -5.72 -1.08
N MET A 104 8.21 -6.95 -0.75
CA MET A 104 8.76 -8.16 -1.38
C MET A 104 8.49 -8.19 -2.88
N ARG A 105 7.25 -7.95 -3.32
CA ARG A 105 6.90 -7.88 -4.75
C ARG A 105 7.66 -6.77 -5.47
N ASN A 106 7.80 -5.59 -4.86
CA ASN A 106 8.58 -4.51 -5.47
C ASN A 106 10.02 -4.92 -5.77
N ALA A 107 10.63 -5.78 -4.95
CA ALA A 107 11.98 -6.28 -5.16
C ALA A 107 12.09 -7.35 -6.26
N LEU A 108 10.97 -7.93 -6.74
CA LEU A 108 10.96 -8.89 -7.85
C LEU A 108 11.13 -8.23 -9.23
N GLY A 109 10.93 -6.91 -9.31
CA GLY A 109 11.09 -6.16 -10.56
C GLY A 109 9.80 -6.02 -11.38
N VAL A 110 9.91 -5.23 -12.45
CA VAL A 110 8.76 -4.80 -13.28
C VAL A 110 8.05 -5.95 -13.98
N GLN A 111 8.77 -7.02 -14.30
CA GLN A 111 8.20 -8.21 -14.94
C GLN A 111 7.18 -8.92 -14.05
N GLU A 112 7.34 -8.82 -12.73
CA GLU A 112 6.45 -9.40 -11.71
C GLU A 112 5.49 -8.33 -11.10
N GLY A 113 5.32 -7.19 -11.78
CA GLY A 113 4.47 -6.09 -11.33
C GLY A 113 5.03 -5.29 -10.13
N GLY A 114 6.32 -5.43 -9.85
CA GLY A 114 7.04 -4.68 -8.82
C GLY A 114 7.77 -3.45 -9.37
N SER A 115 8.10 -2.48 -8.52
CA SER A 115 8.82 -1.28 -8.95
C SER A 115 10.32 -1.47 -9.23
N GLY A 116 10.89 -2.66 -8.93
CA GLY A 116 12.32 -2.95 -9.02
C GLY A 116 13.16 -2.34 -7.90
N VAL A 117 12.54 -1.78 -6.86
CA VAL A 117 13.25 -1.19 -5.72
C VAL A 117 13.77 -2.32 -4.81
N PRO A 118 15.08 -2.37 -4.50
CA PRO A 118 15.63 -3.38 -3.60
C PRO A 118 14.98 -3.34 -2.21
N LEU A 119 14.89 -4.52 -1.58
CA LEU A 119 14.27 -4.65 -0.26
C LEU A 119 15.13 -3.98 0.83
N ASP A 120 14.62 -2.89 1.41
CA ASP A 120 15.17 -2.30 2.63
C ASP A 120 14.74 -3.10 3.87
N ARG A 121 15.69 -3.79 4.49
CA ARG A 121 15.46 -4.65 5.67
C ARG A 121 14.96 -3.88 6.89
N ALA A 122 15.40 -2.65 7.11
CA ALA A 122 14.96 -1.85 8.25
C ALA A 122 13.53 -1.34 8.05
N ALA A 123 13.21 -0.88 6.84
CA ALA A 123 11.84 -0.53 6.48
C ALA A 123 10.90 -1.74 6.54
N TYR A 124 11.36 -2.92 6.10
CA TYR A 124 10.59 -4.16 6.17
C TYR A 124 10.26 -4.54 7.61
N ARG A 125 11.21 -4.43 8.55
CA ARG A 125 10.94 -4.70 9.98
C ARG A 125 9.90 -3.74 10.57
N ARG A 126 9.99 -2.44 10.27
CA ARG A 126 8.97 -1.45 10.70
C ARG A 126 7.59 -1.76 10.10
N SER A 127 7.56 -2.19 8.84
CA SER A 127 6.34 -2.66 8.19
C SER A 127 5.77 -3.87 8.94
N VAL A 128 6.57 -4.91 9.20
CA VAL A 128 6.13 -6.08 9.96
C VAL A 128 5.59 -5.72 11.34
N GLU A 129 6.24 -4.81 12.06
CA GLU A 129 5.76 -4.36 13.37
C GLU A 129 4.37 -3.73 13.27
N PHE A 130 4.19 -2.75 12.37
CA PHE A 130 2.89 -2.12 12.17
C PHE A 130 1.83 -3.13 11.73
N TRP A 131 2.12 -3.90 10.69
CA TRP A 131 1.17 -4.82 10.12
C TRP A 131 0.89 -5.99 11.04
N SER A 132 1.77 -6.40 11.97
CA SER A 132 1.47 -7.47 12.94
C SER A 132 0.24 -7.17 13.81
N ARG A 133 -0.06 -5.88 14.02
CA ARG A 133 -1.15 -5.32 14.82
C ARG A 133 -2.27 -4.66 13.99
N ASN A 134 -2.21 -4.79 12.66
CA ASN A 134 -3.19 -4.22 11.74
C ASN A 134 -3.53 -5.18 10.59
N ALA A 135 -4.75 -5.10 10.08
CA ALA A 135 -5.13 -5.77 8.84
C ALA A 135 -5.94 -4.83 7.95
N ASN A 136 -5.94 -5.10 6.64
CA ASN A 136 -6.87 -4.43 5.73
C ASN A 136 -8.31 -4.83 6.06
N TRP A 137 -9.28 -4.18 5.43
CA TRP A 137 -10.67 -4.60 5.41
C TRP A 137 -11.19 -4.65 3.96
N ARG A 138 -12.24 -5.43 3.73
CA ARG A 138 -12.94 -5.55 2.45
C ARG A 138 -14.43 -5.34 2.65
#